data_AF-A0AAE4T485-F1
#
_entry.id   AF-A0AAE4T485-F1
#
_cell.length_a   1.000
_cell.length_b   1.000
_cell.length_c   1.000
_cell.angle_alpha   90.00
_cell.angle_beta   90.00
_cell.angle_gamma   90.00
#
_symmetry.space_group_name_H-M   'P 1'
#
loop_
_entity.id
_entity.type
_entity.pdbx_description
1 polymer ?
#
loop_
_entity_poly.entity_id
_entity_poly.type
_entity_poly.pdbx_seq_one_letter_code
_entity_poly.pdbx_strand_id
1 'polypeptide(L)'
;MAERILEALKLKYDFLSIMLQSLEGAMGDISKETDPREVYQTLVKYVGEFPTRAMLQKMADEKGLGIRIRTEEDAIKAVELLSKK
;
A
#
# COMPACT_ATOMS: atom_id res chain seq x y z
N MET A 1 -32.56 10.59 14.00
CA MET A 1 -31.36 11.21 13.38
C MET A 1 -30.08 10.62 13.95
N ALA A 2 -29.88 10.61 15.27
CA ALA A 2 -28.73 9.97 15.92
C ALA A 2 -28.59 8.46 15.60
N GLU A 3 -29.69 7.69 15.61
CA GLU A 3 -29.66 6.26 15.25
C GLU A 3 -29.15 6.01 13.82
N ARG A 4 -29.63 6.78 12.84
CA ARG A 4 -29.17 6.70 11.44
C ARG A 4 -27.67 7.02 11.30
N ILE A 5 -27.15 7.94 12.12
CA ILE A 5 -25.72 8.26 12.17
C ILE A 5 -24.94 7.08 12.77
N LEU A 6 -25.44 6.49 13.86
CA LEU A 6 -24.83 5.32 14.50
C LEU A 6 -24.80 4.10 13.57
N GLU A 7 -25.87 3.87 12.80
CA GLU A 7 -25.91 2.81 11.77
C GLU A 7 -24.89 3.06 10.67
N ALA A 8 -24.81 4.30 10.14
CA ALA A 8 -23.83 4.64 9.12
C ALA A 8 -22.38 4.46 9.61
N LEU A 9 -22.11 4.80 10.88
CA LEU A 9 -20.81 4.58 11.50
C LEU A 9 -20.50 3.09 11.65
N LYS A 10 -21.44 2.27 12.12
CA LYS A 10 -21.26 0.80 12.23
C LYS A 10 -20.93 0.18 10.87
N LEU A 11 -21.72 0.49 9.84
CA LEU A 11 -21.47 0.00 8.48
C LEU A 11 -20.07 0.40 7.98
N LYS A 12 -19.65 1.65 8.25
CA LYS A 12 -18.31 2.11 7.89
C LYS A 12 -17.22 1.36 8.66
N TYR A 13 -17.41 1.10 9.96
CA TYR A 13 -16.47 0.35 10.78
C TYR A 13 -16.34 -1.11 10.31
N ASP A 14 -17.46 -1.77 10.03
CA ASP A 14 -17.47 -3.15 9.53
C ASP A 14 -16.72 -3.24 8.19
N PHE A 15 -16.97 -2.29 7.29
CA PHE A 15 -16.23 -2.18 6.03
C PHE A 15 -14.73 -1.98 6.25
N LEU A 16 -14.33 -1.09 7.16
CA LEU A 16 -12.91 -0.85 7.48
C LEU A 16 -12.24 -2.09 8.08
N SER A 17 -12.97 -2.86 8.90
CA SER A 17 -12.47 -4.12 9.48
C SER A 17 -12.16 -5.16 8.39
N ILE A 18 -13.07 -5.34 7.43
CA ILE A 18 -12.87 -6.24 6.28
C ILE A 18 -11.67 -5.80 5.42
N MET A 19 -11.55 -4.49 5.20
CA MET A 19 -10.41 -3.91 4.48
C MET A 19 -9.08 -4.18 5.21
N LEU A 20 -9.05 -4.05 6.54
CA LEU A 20 -7.86 -4.34 7.34
C LEU A 20 -7.45 -5.81 7.25
N GLN A 21 -8.41 -6.74 7.34
CA GLN A 21 -8.12 -8.17 7.16
C GLN A 21 -7.54 -8.47 5.77
N SER A 22 -8.05 -7.81 4.73
CA SER A 22 -7.53 -7.97 3.37
C SER A 22 -6.09 -7.43 3.24
N LEU A 23 -5.79 -6.32 3.93
CA LEU A 23 -4.44 -5.75 3.99
C LEU A 23 -3.48 -6.63 4.78
N GLU A 24 -3.91 -7.26 5.87
CA GLU A 24 -3.10 -8.23 6.62
C GLU A 24 -2.69 -9.42 5.75
N GLY A 25 -3.61 -9.91 4.91
CA GLY A 25 -3.30 -10.95 3.91
C GLY A 25 -2.24 -10.48 2.90
N ALA A 26 -2.43 -9.28 2.33
CA ALA A 26 -1.48 -8.67 1.40
C ALA A 26 -0.08 -8.47 2.02
N MET A 27 -0.02 -8.06 3.30
CA MET A 27 1.23 -7.95 4.04
C MET A 27 1.91 -9.31 4.23
N GLY A 28 1.11 -10.36 4.47
CA GLY A 28 1.60 -11.74 4.53
C GLY A 28 2.22 -12.20 3.21
N ASP A 29 1.61 -11.87 2.08
CA ASP A 29 2.14 -12.19 0.75
C ASP A 29 3.44 -11.42 0.47
N ILE A 30 3.43 -10.09 0.67
CA ILE A 30 4.63 -9.23 0.51
C ILE A 30 5.79 -9.70 1.40
N SER A 31 5.52 -10.16 2.63
CA SER A 31 6.58 -10.61 3.55
C SER A 31 7.31 -11.87 3.09
N LYS A 32 6.72 -12.64 2.17
CA LYS A 32 7.31 -13.86 1.59
C LYS A 32 7.97 -13.60 0.25
N GLU A 33 7.61 -12.50 -0.40
CA GLU A 33 8.19 -12.08 -1.66
C GLU A 33 9.58 -11.47 -1.41
N THR A 34 10.56 -11.90 -2.20
CA THR A 34 11.92 -11.34 -2.16
C THR A 34 12.23 -10.54 -3.43
N ASP A 35 11.41 -10.68 -4.47
CA ASP A 35 11.49 -9.92 -5.70
C ASP A 35 10.74 -8.58 -5.56
N PRO A 36 11.43 -7.43 -5.69
CA PRO A 36 10.79 -6.11 -5.67
C PRO A 36 9.65 -5.93 -6.68
N ARG A 37 9.68 -6.66 -7.81
CA ARG A 37 8.61 -6.60 -8.81
C ARG A 37 7.34 -7.28 -8.31
N GLU A 38 7.46 -8.43 -7.65
CA GLU A 38 6.31 -9.11 -7.04
C GLU A 38 5.68 -8.24 -5.96
N VAL A 39 6.50 -7.64 -5.09
CA VAL A 39 6.03 -6.72 -4.05
C VAL A 39 5.29 -5.52 -4.65
N TYR A 40 5.82 -4.93 -5.72
CA TYR A 40 5.14 -3.85 -6.41
C TYR A 40 3.78 -4.30 -6.99
N GLN A 41 3.74 -5.44 -7.66
CA GLN A 41 2.50 -5.98 -8.24
C GLN A 41 1.45 -6.31 -7.17
N THR A 42 1.87 -6.88 -6.05
CA THR A 42 1.00 -7.15 -4.90
C THR A 42 0.45 -5.85 -4.33
N LEU A 43 1.27 -4.81 -4.15
CA LEU A 43 0.79 -3.49 -3.75
C LEU A 43 -0.24 -2.94 -4.76
N VAL A 44 0.06 -2.94 -6.05
CA VAL A 44 -0.86 -2.45 -7.09
C VAL A 44 -2.19 -3.22 -7.06
N LYS A 45 -2.17 -4.53 -6.84
CA LYS A 45 -3.37 -5.37 -6.74
C LYS A 45 -4.27 -4.97 -5.56
N TYR A 46 -3.69 -4.63 -4.41
CA TYR A 46 -4.45 -4.38 -3.17
C TYR A 46 -4.80 -2.91 -2.94
N VAL A 47 -3.89 -1.99 -3.29
CA VAL A 47 -4.07 -0.54 -3.07
C VAL A 47 -4.24 0.27 -4.37
N GLY A 48 -3.97 -0.33 -5.53
CA GLY A 48 -4.09 0.34 -6.83
C GLY A 48 -2.81 1.07 -7.25
N GLU A 49 -2.65 1.29 -8.56
CA GLU A 49 -1.45 1.88 -9.16
C GLU A 49 -1.10 3.27 -8.61
N PHE A 50 -2.07 4.19 -8.62
CA PHE A 50 -1.85 5.58 -8.21
C PHE A 50 -1.52 5.69 -6.71
N PRO A 51 -2.30 5.08 -5.79
CA PRO A 51 -1.95 5.07 -4.38
C PRO A 51 -0.60 4.39 -4.09
N THR A 52 -0.27 3.30 -4.79
CA THR A 52 1.02 2.60 -4.62
C THR A 52 2.18 3.53 -4.93
N ARG A 53 2.17 4.21 -6.09
CA ARG A 53 3.25 5.13 -6.47
C ARG A 53 3.36 6.32 -5.52
N ALA A 54 2.25 6.89 -5.08
CA ALA A 54 2.24 8.01 -4.13
C ALA A 54 2.84 7.59 -2.77
N MET A 55 2.48 6.40 -2.29
CA MET A 55 3.04 5.83 -1.06
C MET A 55 4.55 5.61 -1.18
N LEU A 56 4.99 4.97 -2.27
CA LEU A 56 6.41 4.71 -2.51
C LEU A 56 7.22 6.00 -2.66
N GLN A 57 6.66 7.03 -3.32
CA GLN A 57 7.32 8.33 -3.45
C GLN A 57 7.51 8.96 -2.06
N LYS A 58 6.46 8.97 -1.23
CA LYS A 58 6.53 9.50 0.13
C LYS A 58 7.60 8.79 0.96
N MET A 59 7.62 7.45 0.93
CA MET A 59 8.63 6.66 1.65
C MET A 59 10.05 6.93 1.13
N ALA A 60 10.21 7.08 -0.18
CA ALA A 60 11.49 7.39 -0.79
C ALA A 60 12.00 8.78 -0.41
N ASP A 61 11.10 9.77 -0.34
CA ASP A 61 11.40 11.13 0.09
C ASP A 61 11.81 11.14 1.57
N GLU A 62 11.06 10.44 2.44
CA GLU A 62 11.35 10.32 3.87
C GLU A 62 12.72 9.66 4.14
N LYS A 63 13.12 8.66 3.34
CA LYS A 63 14.44 8.01 3.44
C LYS A 63 15.55 8.76 2.66
N GLY A 64 15.24 9.88 2.01
CA GLY A 64 16.18 10.68 1.24
C GLY A 64 16.81 9.91 0.07
N LEU A 65 16.04 9.06 -0.61
CA LEU A 65 16.54 8.18 -1.68
C LEU A 65 16.81 8.91 -3.01
N GLY A 66 16.30 10.14 -3.18
CA GLY A 66 16.54 10.95 -4.38
C GLY A 66 15.96 10.39 -5.68
N ILE A 67 14.97 9.49 -5.59
CA ILE A 67 14.27 8.90 -6.73
C ILE A 67 12.92 9.59 -6.93
N ARG A 68 12.53 9.76 -8.20
CA ARG A 68 11.21 10.25 -8.58
C ARG A 68 10.44 9.15 -9.31
N ILE A 69 9.31 8.74 -8.77
CA ILE A 69 8.51 7.63 -9.29
C ILE A 69 7.54 8.16 -10.35
N ARG A 70 7.82 7.86 -11.62
CA ARG A 70 6.97 8.23 -12.75
C ARG A 70 6.53 7.02 -13.57
N THR A 71 7.30 5.95 -13.51
CA THR A 71 7.09 4.70 -14.23
C THR A 71 7.02 3.52 -13.26
N GLU A 72 6.60 2.37 -13.77
CA GLU A 72 6.66 1.10 -13.03
C GLU A 72 8.09 0.77 -12.62
N GLU A 73 9.06 0.94 -13.52
CA GLU A 73 10.47 0.64 -13.21
C GLU A 73 11.04 1.55 -12.11
N ASP A 74 10.62 2.81 -12.05
CA ASP A 74 10.98 3.69 -10.93
C ASP A 74 10.38 3.19 -9.61
N ALA A 75 9.17 2.65 -9.64
CA ALA A 75 8.49 2.14 -8.46
C ALA A 75 9.14 0.85 -7.96
N ILE A 76 9.47 -0.08 -8.86
CA ILE A 76 10.20 -1.32 -8.53
C ILE A 76 11.57 -0.99 -7.95
N LYS A 77 12.29 -0.03 -8.56
CA LYS A 77 13.57 0.45 -8.02
C LYS A 77 13.40 1.08 -6.64
N ALA A 78 12.32 1.82 -6.40
CA ALA A 78 12.02 2.37 -5.08
C ALA A 78 11.79 1.25 -4.05
N VAL A 79 11.04 0.20 -4.39
CA VAL A 79 10.86 -0.98 -3.53
C VAL A 79 12.20 -1.63 -3.19
N GLU A 80 13.06 -1.84 -4.18
CA GLU A 80 14.40 -2.41 -3.99
C GLU A 80 15.29 -1.56 -3.06
N LEU A 81 15.24 -0.23 -3.20
CA LEU A 81 16.01 0.67 -2.33
C LEU A 81 15.43 0.73 -0.91
N LEU A 82 14.11 0.65 -0.78
CA LEU A 82 13.42 0.69 0.51
C LEU A 82 13.65 -0.57 1.34
N SER A 83 13.90 -1.73 0.70
CA SER A 83 14.18 -3.00 1.38
C SER A 83 15.62 -3.14 1.88
N LYS A 84 16.56 -2.32 1.39
CA LYS A 84 17.99 -2.38 1.74
C LYS A 84 18.42 -1.43 2.87
N LYS A 85 17.54 -0.51 3.33
CA LYS A 85 17.85 0.55 4.31
C LYS A 85 16.90 0.50 5.49
#